data_AF-A0A4Q4Z8K6-F1
#
_entry.id   AF-A0A4Q4Z8K6-F1
#
_cell.length_a   1.000
_cell.length_b   1.000
_cell.length_c   1.000
_cell.angle_alpha   90.00
_cell.angle_beta   90.00
_cell.angle_gamma   90.00
#
_symmetry.space_group_name_H-M   'P 1'
#
loop_
_entity.id
_entity.type
_entity.pdbx_description
1 polymer ?
#
loop_
_entity_poly.entity_id
_entity_poly.type
_entity_poly.pdbx_seq_one_letter_code
_entity_poly.pdbx_strand_id
1 'polypeptide(L)'
;MSRQEADPLQRFLANVSGPVMVVHDLASADAVPSLADDVVRWREGEPPPTEATRWGGVLVCVADTASLRRLLSGMPRVGPARAFAFRLREATAPVLPTIRPEWPALASVQARRIDEGSLTVLRFVKAAPVAAVLAQVAHDAVPGRSSGNGGLFVGTTCGAPIPADPSLGHYAEPTAAVDPELQVPPDVVLSDRPVTLAEHEVIARAPTVVTDLDQLVGPIDERVLCPTGFVQRGTEGQVDLTVGFDGRIRLSGAGLDLAVDVRRGATPRMIAQLRPVRAVTVRWPRTGSQGLARVVAGLASAGIPLVADRRVERSPRSLGPQLRAALGQSVDISTDLRREEHSIRLRRAALAEHSTLAWRTRLASRAGVPFRPQPRTSVLLATMRPGKLAFALRQFGRQRGVDAELVLVTHGFTADESRVRDVIGDRPATLVPKPREAMFGDVLNAGVDAAAGDVIVKMDDDDWYGPDFLSDLLWARHYSGADVTGMPAEFVYLEGSDRTIRRTDESERHAKFIAGGTMLLPRGLLRELGGFRKVRRSVDANLLAALQAARSQVYRTQGLGYVLHRSPGGHTWDPGDAYFLDADRLGETWEGFTPSRLMEHEPTETTPDGC
;
A
#
# COMPACT_ATOMS: atom_id res chain seq x y z
N MET A 1 -2.79 -24.21 44.01
CA MET A 1 -2.16 -22.88 43.92
C MET A 1 -1.44 -22.79 42.57
N SER A 2 -2.08 -22.14 41.60
CA SER A 2 -1.51 -21.88 40.28
C SER A 2 -0.25 -21.03 40.45
N ARG A 3 0.90 -21.47 39.92
CA ARG A 3 2.06 -20.58 39.73
C ARG A 3 1.58 -19.51 38.76
N GLN A 4 1.29 -18.31 39.26
CA GLN A 4 1.16 -17.12 38.43
C GLN A 4 2.47 -17.02 37.63
N GLU A 5 2.41 -17.36 36.34
CA GLU A 5 3.55 -17.23 35.46
C GLU A 5 3.96 -15.75 35.50
N ALA A 6 5.17 -15.45 36.00
CA ALA A 6 5.66 -14.08 36.06
C ALA A 6 5.47 -13.37 34.71
N ASP A 7 5.08 -12.10 34.73
CA ASP A 7 4.84 -11.31 33.52
C ASP A 7 6.01 -11.50 32.53
N PRO A 8 5.75 -11.93 31.28
CA PRO A 8 6.77 -12.06 30.24
C PRO A 8 7.75 -10.89 30.14
N LEU A 9 7.28 -9.65 30.37
CA LEU A 9 8.13 -8.46 30.39
C LEU A 9 9.03 -8.40 31.63
N GLN A 10 8.49 -8.69 32.82
CA GLN A 10 9.29 -8.77 34.04
C GLN A 10 10.37 -9.84 33.92
N ARG A 11 10.05 -10.99 33.30
CA ARG A 11 11.04 -12.03 32.96
C ARG A 11 12.10 -11.52 31.98
N PHE A 12 11.74 -10.70 30.99
CA PHE A 12 12.74 -10.10 30.11
C PHE A 12 13.70 -9.21 30.90
N LEU A 13 13.16 -8.29 31.69
CA LEU A 13 13.90 -7.28 32.46
C LEU A 13 14.82 -7.92 33.50
N ALA A 14 14.34 -8.92 34.24
CA ALA A 14 15.14 -9.65 35.24
C ALA A 14 16.32 -10.42 34.62
N ASN A 15 16.24 -10.75 33.33
CA ASN A 15 17.27 -11.51 32.60
C ASN A 15 18.17 -10.60 31.73
N VAL A 16 18.14 -9.29 31.95
CA VAL A 16 19.06 -8.34 31.32
C VAL A 16 20.09 -7.90 32.35
N SER A 17 21.36 -7.94 31.98
CA SER A 17 22.46 -7.39 32.80
C SER A 17 22.83 -6.00 32.28
N GLY A 18 22.74 -4.98 33.13
CA GLY A 18 23.05 -3.58 32.80
C GLY A 18 21.80 -2.73 32.52
N PRO A 19 21.99 -1.45 32.13
CA PRO A 19 20.88 -0.51 31.99
C PRO A 19 19.93 -0.92 30.87
N VAL A 20 18.63 -0.69 31.08
CA VAL A 20 17.58 -0.96 30.09
C VAL A 20 16.99 0.36 29.59
N MET A 21 16.94 0.51 28.27
CA MET A 21 16.21 1.60 27.64
C MET A 21 14.77 1.15 27.36
N VAL A 22 13.79 1.89 27.88
CA VAL A 22 12.37 1.67 27.58
C VAL A 22 11.86 2.78 26.68
N VAL A 23 11.44 2.40 25.48
CA VAL A 23 10.89 3.27 24.44
C VAL A 23 9.39 3.01 24.37
N HIS A 24 8.57 4.05 24.53
CA HIS A 24 7.11 3.87 24.49
C HIS A 24 6.36 5.04 23.87
N ASP A 25 5.18 4.74 23.30
CA ASP A 25 4.20 5.76 22.92
C ASP A 25 3.35 6.19 24.12
N LEU A 26 2.63 7.29 23.98
CA LEU A 26 1.74 7.80 25.03
C LEU A 26 0.62 6.80 25.39
N ALA A 27 0.14 6.05 24.40
CA ALA A 27 -0.94 5.08 24.56
C ALA A 27 -0.52 3.80 25.29
N SER A 28 0.78 3.59 25.52
CA SER A 28 1.31 2.39 26.18
C SER A 28 2.10 2.71 27.45
N ALA A 29 2.00 3.94 27.97
CA ALA A 29 2.71 4.37 29.17
C ALA A 29 2.31 3.55 30.41
N ASP A 30 1.06 3.11 30.49
CA ASP A 30 0.50 2.21 31.52
C ASP A 30 1.05 0.78 31.44
N ALA A 31 1.44 0.35 30.22
CA ALA A 31 1.97 -0.98 29.95
C ALA A 31 3.49 -1.09 30.20
N VAL A 32 4.14 0.02 30.57
CA VAL A 32 5.55 0.04 31.00
C VAL A 32 5.61 -0.49 32.44
N PRO A 33 6.32 -1.61 32.71
CA PRO A 33 6.42 -2.15 34.06
C PRO A 33 6.94 -1.10 35.07
N SER A 34 6.52 -1.18 36.33
CA SER A 34 7.19 -0.45 37.41
C SER A 34 8.61 -1.00 37.53
N LEU A 35 9.62 -0.16 37.34
CA LEU A 35 10.98 -0.62 37.07
C LEU A 35 11.97 0.02 38.04
N ALA A 36 12.97 -0.76 38.42
CA ALA A 36 14.09 -0.40 39.31
C ALA A 36 14.91 0.79 38.79
N ASP A 37 15.81 1.31 39.63
CA ASP A 37 16.60 2.53 39.38
C ASP A 37 17.47 2.51 38.10
N ASP A 38 17.75 1.32 37.53
CA ASP A 38 18.62 1.13 36.35
C ASP A 38 17.90 1.26 34.97
N VAL A 39 16.69 1.84 34.94
CA VAL A 39 15.88 1.97 33.72
C VAL A 39 15.79 3.41 33.24
N VAL A 40 16.22 3.62 31.99
CA VAL A 40 16.08 4.90 31.29
C VAL A 40 14.84 4.86 30.41
N ARG A 41 13.85 5.71 30.73
CA ARG A 41 12.65 5.87 29.90
C ARG A 41 12.92 6.95 28.85
N TRP A 42 12.61 6.65 27.60
CA TRP A 42 12.56 7.63 26.53
C TRP A 42 11.16 7.62 25.93
N ARG A 43 10.54 8.80 25.93
CA ARG A 43 9.24 9.02 25.31
C ARG A 43 9.38 9.78 24.01
N GLU A 44 8.44 9.54 23.09
CA GLU A 44 8.18 10.40 21.94
C GLU A 44 8.17 11.89 22.35
N GLY A 45 9.09 12.69 21.78
CA GLY A 45 9.24 14.12 22.02
C GLY A 45 10.22 14.53 23.13
N GLU A 46 10.89 13.58 23.81
CA GLU A 46 11.93 13.86 24.80
C GLU A 46 13.35 13.87 24.17
N PRO A 47 14.29 14.66 24.72
CA PRO A 47 15.67 14.67 24.23
C PRO A 47 16.30 13.26 24.29
N PRO A 48 17.09 12.87 23.28
CA PRO A 48 17.70 11.56 23.20
C PRO A 48 18.53 11.17 24.42
N PRO A 49 18.55 9.89 24.83
CA PRO A 49 19.65 9.36 25.63
C PRO A 49 20.95 9.32 24.80
N THR A 50 22.11 9.44 25.46
CA THR A 50 23.41 9.65 24.79
C THR A 50 23.95 8.40 24.07
N GLU A 51 24.60 8.61 22.91
CA GLU A 51 25.24 7.56 22.09
C GLU A 51 26.30 6.74 22.85
N ALA A 52 26.92 7.30 23.89
CA ALA A 52 28.00 6.65 24.65
C ALA A 52 27.54 5.46 25.51
N THR A 53 26.24 5.34 25.79
CA THR A 53 25.71 4.32 26.70
C THR A 53 25.61 2.96 26.02
N ARG A 54 26.23 1.91 26.60
CA ARG A 54 26.01 0.51 26.21
C ARG A 54 24.84 -0.07 26.99
N TRP A 55 23.84 -0.59 26.29
CA TRP A 55 22.62 -1.07 26.91
C TRP A 55 22.68 -2.58 27.19
N GLY A 56 22.20 -2.98 28.35
CA GLY A 56 21.88 -4.39 28.61
C GLY A 56 20.74 -4.85 27.71
N GLY A 57 19.71 -4.01 27.54
CA GLY A 57 18.59 -4.29 26.66
C GLY A 57 17.74 -3.08 26.30
N VAL A 58 16.91 -3.26 25.28
CA VAL A 58 15.96 -2.26 24.77
C VAL A 58 14.57 -2.87 24.77
N LEU A 59 13.61 -2.21 25.40
CA LEU A 59 12.20 -2.59 25.40
C LEU A 59 11.39 -1.52 24.66
N VAL A 60 10.72 -1.91 23.58
CA VAL A 60 9.78 -1.06 22.85
C VAL A 60 8.36 -1.48 23.21
N CYS A 61 7.58 -0.59 23.82
CA CYS A 61 6.18 -0.80 24.17
C CYS A 61 5.30 0.20 23.41
N VAL A 62 4.52 -0.29 22.45
CA VAL A 62 3.67 0.55 21.59
C VAL A 62 2.29 -0.05 21.43
N ALA A 63 1.33 0.79 21.03
CA ALA A 63 -0.05 0.33 20.90
C ALA A 63 -0.21 -0.64 19.72
N ASP A 64 0.32 -0.30 18.55
CA ASP A 64 0.15 -1.07 17.32
C ASP A 64 1.33 -0.88 16.34
N THR A 65 1.24 -1.50 15.16
CA THR A 65 2.24 -1.39 14.09
C THR A 65 2.43 0.04 13.58
N ALA A 66 1.37 0.86 13.51
CA ALA A 66 1.49 2.25 13.07
C ALA A 66 2.27 3.08 14.11
N SER A 67 1.97 2.90 15.40
CA SER A 67 2.74 3.49 16.50
C SER A 67 4.19 3.02 16.49
N LEU A 68 4.46 1.73 16.25
CA LEU A 68 5.82 1.20 16.14
C LEU A 68 6.60 1.94 15.04
N ARG A 69 6.06 1.98 13.82
CA ARG A 69 6.73 2.58 12.67
C ARG A 69 6.88 4.09 12.79
N ARG A 70 5.89 4.76 13.38
CA ARG A 70 6.00 6.19 13.72
C ARG A 70 7.09 6.40 14.76
N LEU A 71 7.02 5.77 15.92
CA LEU A 71 7.95 6.00 17.02
C LEU A 71 9.41 5.72 16.62
N LEU A 72 9.65 4.61 15.89
CA LEU A 72 10.99 4.22 15.50
C LEU A 72 11.59 5.09 14.39
N SER A 73 10.78 5.81 13.59
CA SER A 73 11.29 6.83 12.66
C SER A 73 11.91 8.03 13.37
N GLY A 74 11.50 8.29 14.61
CA GLY A 74 11.96 9.39 15.45
C GLY A 74 13.11 9.03 16.38
N MET A 75 13.65 7.81 16.25
CA MET A 75 14.53 7.24 17.25
C MET A 75 15.98 7.72 17.03
N PRO A 76 16.61 8.33 18.04
CA PRO A 76 17.97 8.86 17.91
C PRO A 76 19.01 7.76 17.82
N ARG A 77 20.22 8.11 17.38
CA ARG A 77 21.36 7.20 17.50
C ARG A 77 21.64 6.92 18.98
N VAL A 78 21.74 5.63 19.32
CA VAL A 78 22.08 5.17 20.67
C VAL A 78 23.10 4.03 20.59
N GLY A 79 23.82 3.79 21.68
CA GLY A 79 24.79 2.71 21.74
C GLY A 79 24.17 1.31 21.62
N PRO A 80 24.99 0.26 21.45
CA PRO A 80 24.53 -1.09 21.13
C PRO A 80 23.86 -1.79 22.33
N ALA A 81 23.03 -2.80 22.06
CA ALA A 81 22.31 -3.58 23.08
C ALA A 81 22.40 -5.09 22.85
N ARG A 82 22.35 -5.89 23.91
CA ARG A 82 22.39 -7.37 23.83
C ARG A 82 21.01 -8.03 23.72
N ALA A 83 19.97 -7.38 24.24
CA ALA A 83 18.63 -7.93 24.27
C ALA A 83 17.60 -6.89 23.79
N PHE A 84 16.60 -7.34 23.04
CA PHE A 84 15.54 -6.49 22.50
C PHE A 84 14.20 -7.13 22.81
N ALA A 85 13.22 -6.32 23.20
CA ALA A 85 11.84 -6.75 23.39
C ALA A 85 10.89 -5.76 22.71
N PHE A 86 9.87 -6.28 22.03
CA PHE A 86 8.86 -5.51 21.32
C PHE A 86 7.48 -5.96 21.77
N ARG A 87 6.78 -5.11 22.52
CA ARG A 87 5.39 -5.33 22.93
C ARG A 87 4.47 -4.43 22.13
N LEU A 88 3.57 -5.05 21.37
CA LEU A 88 2.51 -4.38 20.62
C LEU A 88 1.16 -4.77 21.21
N ARG A 89 0.44 -3.84 21.85
CA ARG A 89 -0.78 -4.11 22.64
C ARG A 89 -1.98 -4.57 21.82
N GLU A 90 -2.15 -4.00 20.63
CA GLU A 90 -3.30 -4.21 19.76
C GLU A 90 -2.98 -5.14 18.57
N ALA A 91 -1.74 -5.64 18.49
CA ALA A 91 -1.33 -6.53 17.40
C ALA A 91 -1.89 -7.94 17.57
N THR A 92 -2.39 -8.51 16.47
CA THR A 92 -2.93 -9.87 16.42
C THR A 92 -1.86 -10.95 16.23
N ALA A 93 -0.63 -10.55 15.89
CA ALA A 93 0.53 -11.42 15.71
C ALA A 93 1.83 -10.69 16.11
N PRO A 94 2.85 -11.42 16.62
CA PRO A 94 4.15 -10.83 16.91
C PRO A 94 4.90 -10.45 15.62
N VAL A 95 5.69 -9.37 15.70
CA VAL A 95 6.60 -8.97 14.62
C VAL A 95 7.89 -9.78 14.71
N LEU A 96 8.27 -10.46 13.64
CA LEU A 96 9.51 -11.22 13.53
C LEU A 96 10.43 -10.53 12.52
N PRO A 97 11.54 -9.91 12.97
CA PRO A 97 12.46 -9.28 12.04
C PRO A 97 13.32 -10.31 11.31
N THR A 98 13.66 -9.99 10.08
CA THR A 98 14.72 -10.61 9.29
C THR A 98 16.05 -10.32 9.97
N ILE A 99 16.74 -11.38 10.39
CA ILE A 99 18.05 -11.26 11.04
C ILE A 99 19.11 -11.07 9.98
N ARG A 100 19.92 -10.01 10.12
CA ARG A 100 20.92 -9.63 9.14
C ARG A 100 22.25 -10.37 9.39
N PRO A 101 22.93 -10.92 8.36
CA PRO A 101 24.19 -11.63 8.52
C PRO A 101 25.32 -10.80 9.14
N GLU A 102 25.31 -9.48 8.93
CA GLU A 102 26.30 -8.54 9.47
C GLU A 102 26.16 -8.30 10.99
N TRP A 103 25.05 -8.71 11.58
CA TRP A 103 24.83 -8.56 13.02
C TRP A 103 25.50 -9.68 13.81
N PRO A 104 25.74 -9.49 15.12
CA PRO A 104 26.08 -10.59 16.00
C PRO A 104 25.10 -11.76 15.87
N ALA A 105 25.59 -12.97 16.11
CA ALA A 105 24.74 -14.16 16.13
C ALA A 105 23.63 -14.02 17.18
N LEU A 106 22.45 -14.52 16.83
CA LEU A 106 21.29 -14.54 17.69
C LEU A 106 21.36 -15.75 18.62
N ALA A 107 21.33 -15.51 19.92
CA ALA A 107 21.32 -16.55 20.94
C ALA A 107 19.93 -17.17 21.11
N SER A 108 18.86 -16.36 21.01
CA SER A 108 17.48 -16.86 21.09
C SER A 108 16.48 -15.89 20.48
N VAL A 109 15.38 -16.42 19.93
CA VAL A 109 14.18 -15.68 19.56
C VAL A 109 12.98 -16.29 20.27
N GLN A 110 12.14 -15.43 20.86
CA GLN A 110 10.84 -15.82 21.37
C GLN A 110 9.81 -14.86 20.78
N ALA A 111 8.79 -15.39 20.12
CA ALA A 111 7.70 -14.59 19.59
C ALA A 111 6.39 -15.28 19.94
N ARG A 112 5.49 -14.56 20.60
CA ARG A 112 4.20 -15.12 21.02
C ARG A 112 3.13 -14.04 21.09
N ARG A 113 1.89 -14.49 20.94
CA ARG A 113 0.74 -13.76 21.45
C ARG A 113 0.74 -13.82 22.97
N ILE A 114 0.32 -12.74 23.60
CA ILE A 114 0.07 -12.63 25.03
C ILE A 114 -1.36 -12.10 25.22
N ASP A 115 -1.87 -12.10 26.45
CA ASP A 115 -3.25 -11.69 26.74
C ASP A 115 -3.57 -10.29 26.18
N GLU A 116 -2.59 -9.37 26.27
CA GLU A 116 -2.67 -8.02 25.67
C GLU A 116 -1.68 -7.86 24.50
N GLY A 117 -2.04 -8.47 23.38
CA GLY A 117 -1.38 -8.27 22.10
C GLY A 117 -0.27 -9.28 21.82
N SER A 118 0.93 -8.78 21.54
CA SER A 118 2.06 -9.63 21.16
C SER A 118 3.38 -9.18 21.79
N LEU A 119 4.29 -10.14 21.95
CA LEU A 119 5.64 -9.92 22.44
C LEU A 119 6.65 -10.68 21.58
N THR A 120 7.65 -9.95 21.09
CA THR A 120 8.85 -10.53 20.48
C THR A 120 10.07 -10.18 21.33
N VAL A 121 10.90 -11.18 21.65
CA VAL A 121 12.17 -11.01 22.36
C VAL A 121 13.31 -11.59 21.54
N LEU A 122 14.34 -10.79 21.31
CA LEU A 122 15.57 -11.15 20.61
C LEU A 122 16.73 -11.05 21.60
N ARG A 123 17.59 -12.05 21.64
CA ARG A 123 18.83 -12.01 22.43
C ARG A 123 20.00 -12.34 21.54
N PHE A 124 21.01 -11.49 21.55
CA PHE A 124 22.23 -11.65 20.77
C PHE A 124 23.38 -12.13 21.64
N VAL A 125 24.29 -12.89 21.05
CA VAL A 125 25.52 -13.37 21.71
C VAL A 125 26.45 -12.20 22.06
N LYS A 126 26.50 -11.17 21.20
CA LYS A 126 27.19 -9.90 21.44
C LYS A 126 26.23 -8.72 21.22
N ALA A 127 26.59 -7.54 21.70
CA ALA A 127 25.73 -6.37 21.55
C ALA A 127 25.57 -5.99 20.06
N ALA A 128 24.33 -5.86 19.62
CA ALA A 128 23.96 -5.48 18.25
C ALA A 128 23.65 -3.98 18.15
N PRO A 129 23.81 -3.36 16.97
CA PRO A 129 23.48 -1.95 16.78
C PRO A 129 21.97 -1.71 16.95
N VAL A 130 21.58 -0.88 17.94
CA VAL A 130 20.16 -0.67 18.27
C VAL A 130 19.40 -0.07 17.09
N ALA A 131 19.91 1.01 16.49
CA ALA A 131 19.25 1.67 15.36
C ALA A 131 18.98 0.69 14.19
N ALA A 132 19.94 -0.18 13.86
CA ALA A 132 19.78 -1.16 12.79
C ALA A 132 18.70 -2.21 13.12
N VAL A 133 18.69 -2.73 14.34
CA VAL A 133 17.69 -3.71 14.79
C VAL A 133 16.29 -3.09 14.82
N LEU A 134 16.15 -1.87 15.35
CA LEU A 134 14.88 -1.16 15.41
C LEU A 134 14.34 -0.82 14.01
N ALA A 135 15.20 -0.31 13.11
CA ALA A 135 14.82 0.00 11.74
C ALA A 135 14.34 -1.25 10.99
N GLN A 136 15.02 -2.40 11.17
CA GLN A 136 14.62 -3.66 10.57
C GLN A 136 13.28 -4.18 11.12
N VAL A 137 13.06 -4.07 12.43
CA VAL A 137 11.79 -4.45 13.05
C VAL A 137 10.65 -3.56 12.55
N ALA A 138 10.87 -2.25 12.43
CA ALA A 138 9.89 -1.35 11.83
C ALA A 138 9.60 -1.72 10.37
N HIS A 139 10.63 -2.06 9.60
CA HIS A 139 10.51 -2.49 8.20
C HIS A 139 9.69 -3.78 8.05
N ASP A 140 10.01 -4.81 8.84
CA ASP A 140 9.38 -6.13 8.76
C ASP A 140 8.01 -6.18 9.46
N ALA A 141 7.63 -5.13 10.19
CA ALA A 141 6.29 -5.03 10.78
C ALA A 141 5.17 -4.86 9.73
N VAL A 142 5.52 -4.62 8.46
CA VAL A 142 4.59 -4.52 7.34
C VAL A 142 5.01 -5.43 6.17
N PRO A 143 4.06 -5.97 5.39
CA PRO A 143 4.37 -6.86 4.26
C PRO A 143 5.15 -6.16 3.15
N GLY A 144 6.12 -6.85 2.54
CA GLY A 144 6.82 -6.43 1.32
C GLY A 144 8.23 -5.88 1.51
N ARG A 145 9.01 -5.82 0.43
CA ARG A 145 10.34 -5.21 0.42
C ARG A 145 10.20 -3.69 0.30
N SER A 146 10.76 -2.92 1.24
CA SER A 146 10.94 -1.48 1.02
C SER A 146 12.17 -1.24 0.13
N SER A 147 12.07 -0.32 -0.82
CA SER A 147 13.22 0.28 -1.52
C SER A 147 14.03 1.24 -0.61
N GLY A 148 13.80 1.19 0.71
CA GLY A 148 14.40 2.08 1.68
C GLY A 148 13.90 3.51 1.48
N ASN A 149 14.84 4.40 1.19
CA ASN A 149 14.57 5.81 0.96
C ASN A 149 14.29 6.16 -0.53
N GLY A 150 14.41 5.19 -1.44
CA GLY A 150 14.15 5.39 -2.87
C GLY A 150 15.06 6.43 -3.52
N GLY A 151 16.25 6.66 -2.96
CA GLY A 151 17.20 7.67 -3.41
C GLY A 151 16.96 9.08 -2.85
N LEU A 152 15.90 9.29 -2.06
CA LEU A 152 15.62 10.57 -1.40
C LEU A 152 16.06 10.51 0.08
N PHE A 153 17.08 11.27 0.46
CA PHE A 153 17.54 11.36 1.84
C PHE A 153 16.85 12.53 2.55
N VAL A 154 16.08 12.24 3.60
CA VAL A 154 15.36 13.26 4.37
C VAL A 154 15.97 13.38 5.75
N GLY A 155 16.26 14.61 6.16
CA GLY A 155 16.65 15.00 7.50
C GLY A 155 15.53 15.74 8.22
N THR A 156 15.52 15.75 9.54
CA THR A 156 14.59 16.54 10.36
C THR A 156 15.30 17.17 11.55
N THR A 157 14.86 18.36 11.93
CA THR A 157 15.23 19.05 13.18
C THR A 157 14.05 19.21 14.12
N CYS A 158 12.84 18.86 13.68
CA CYS A 158 11.60 19.11 14.43
C CYS A 158 11.37 18.13 15.58
N GLY A 159 12.20 17.08 15.72
CA GLY A 159 12.03 16.00 16.70
C GLY A 159 10.73 15.17 16.56
N ALA A 160 9.83 15.56 15.65
CA ALA A 160 8.57 14.89 15.39
C ALA A 160 8.80 13.64 14.53
N PRO A 161 8.35 12.46 14.97
CA PRO A 161 8.49 11.26 14.16
C PRO A 161 7.61 11.32 12.91
N ILE A 162 8.13 10.79 11.81
CA ILE A 162 7.44 10.77 10.51
C ILE A 162 7.03 9.34 10.20
N PRO A 163 5.72 9.06 10.12
CA PRO A 163 5.23 7.72 9.83
C PRO A 163 5.95 7.09 8.63
N ALA A 164 6.32 5.82 8.79
CA ALA A 164 6.88 4.97 7.74
C ALA A 164 8.28 5.34 7.20
N ASP A 165 8.99 6.33 7.77
CA ASP A 165 10.34 6.70 7.33
C ASP A 165 11.44 6.32 8.35
N PRO A 166 11.84 5.04 8.44
CA PRO A 166 12.90 4.61 9.35
C PRO A 166 14.30 5.11 8.92
N SER A 167 14.42 5.71 7.74
CA SER A 167 15.67 6.26 7.19
C SER A 167 15.85 7.75 7.48
N LEU A 168 14.91 8.36 8.22
CA LEU A 168 14.94 9.78 8.54
C LEU A 168 16.18 10.14 9.38
N GLY A 169 17.01 11.06 8.87
CA GLY A 169 18.14 11.59 9.61
C GLY A 169 17.70 12.61 10.66
N HIS A 170 18.21 12.51 11.88
CA HIS A 170 17.90 13.46 12.96
C HIS A 170 19.07 14.37 13.22
N TYR A 171 18.81 15.68 13.22
CA TYR A 171 19.82 16.72 13.42
C TYR A 171 19.38 17.63 14.56
N ALA A 172 20.33 18.04 15.41
CA ALA A 172 20.05 18.95 16.52
C ALA A 172 19.59 20.34 16.04
N GLU A 173 20.12 20.78 14.89
CA GLU A 173 19.77 22.03 14.23
C GLU A 173 20.00 21.93 12.71
N PRO A 174 19.38 22.80 11.88
CA PRO A 174 19.45 22.65 10.43
C PRO A 174 20.86 22.73 9.84
N THR A 175 21.74 23.53 10.46
CA THR A 175 23.15 23.69 10.07
C THR A 175 23.97 22.41 10.22
N ALA A 176 23.61 21.53 11.15
CA ALA A 176 24.26 20.23 11.30
C ALA A 176 24.00 19.28 10.12
N ALA A 177 22.96 19.55 9.31
CA ALA A 177 22.67 18.77 8.10
C ALA A 177 23.63 19.07 6.94
N VAL A 178 24.51 20.06 7.09
CA VAL A 178 25.56 20.40 6.12
C VAL A 178 26.97 20.30 6.71
N ASP A 179 27.13 19.52 7.78
CA ASP A 179 28.45 19.23 8.35
C ASP A 179 29.33 18.53 7.29
N PRO A 180 30.52 19.08 6.96
CA PRO A 180 31.44 18.51 5.98
C PRO A 180 31.85 17.06 6.25
N GLU A 181 31.75 16.57 7.49
CA GLU A 181 32.05 15.17 7.82
C GLU A 181 30.94 14.19 7.40
N LEU A 182 29.77 14.67 6.98
CA LEU A 182 28.67 13.83 6.52
C LEU A 182 28.99 13.19 5.18
N GLN A 183 29.23 11.88 5.22
CA GLN A 183 29.39 11.08 3.99
C GLN A 183 28.12 11.05 3.12
N VAL A 184 26.95 11.22 3.73
CA VAL A 184 25.66 11.21 3.06
C VAL A 184 24.77 12.31 3.66
N PRO A 185 24.88 13.55 3.18
CA PRO A 185 24.01 14.64 3.60
C PRO A 185 22.57 14.40 3.09
N PRO A 186 21.54 14.99 3.73
CA PRO A 186 20.17 14.88 3.26
C PRO A 186 19.93 15.75 2.02
N ASP A 187 19.00 15.34 1.17
CA ASP A 187 18.47 16.17 0.07
C ASP A 187 17.49 17.23 0.58
N VAL A 188 16.73 16.86 1.61
CA VAL A 188 15.68 17.68 2.21
C VAL A 188 15.88 17.73 3.72
N VAL A 189 15.79 18.93 4.31
CA VAL A 189 15.79 19.12 5.76
C VAL A 189 14.44 19.68 6.19
N LEU A 190 13.72 18.91 6.99
CA LEU A 190 12.46 19.32 7.59
C LEU A 190 12.77 20.16 8.83
N SER A 191 12.25 21.38 8.86
CA SER A 191 12.53 22.33 9.94
C SER A 191 11.26 23.08 10.37
N ASP A 192 11.24 23.55 11.62
CA ASP A 192 10.15 24.37 12.15
C ASP A 192 10.28 25.85 11.74
N ARG A 193 11.46 26.23 11.26
CA ARG A 193 11.79 27.60 10.83
C ARG A 193 12.54 27.60 9.51
N PRO A 194 12.39 28.65 8.69
CA PRO A 194 13.16 28.79 7.47
C PRO A 194 14.63 29.03 7.82
N VAL A 195 15.52 28.32 7.14
CA VAL A 195 16.97 28.47 7.24
C VAL A 195 17.56 28.34 5.85
N THR A 196 18.56 29.18 5.54
CA THR A 196 19.39 28.99 4.34
C THR A 196 20.59 28.15 4.74
N LEU A 197 20.79 27.02 4.06
CA LEU A 197 21.93 26.14 4.30
C LEU A 197 23.02 26.42 3.27
N ALA A 198 24.28 26.18 3.67
CA ALA A 198 25.40 26.20 2.76
C ALA A 198 25.32 25.02 1.79
N GLU A 199 26.03 25.12 0.66
CA GLU A 199 26.21 23.97 -0.22
C GLU A 199 27.05 22.90 0.46
N HIS A 200 26.64 21.64 0.29
CA HIS A 200 27.42 20.50 0.75
C HIS A 200 28.13 19.84 -0.43
N GLU A 201 29.43 19.58 -0.29
CA GLU A 201 30.29 19.10 -1.39
C GLU A 201 29.81 17.78 -2.02
N VAL A 202 29.33 16.84 -1.20
CA VAL A 202 28.87 15.51 -1.67
C VAL A 202 27.70 15.58 -2.64
N ILE A 203 26.72 16.46 -2.39
CA ILE A 203 25.52 16.60 -3.26
C ILE A 203 25.61 17.80 -4.21
N ALA A 204 26.68 18.59 -4.11
CA ALA A 204 26.96 19.79 -4.90
C ALA A 204 25.79 20.79 -4.93
N ARG A 205 25.06 20.89 -3.81
CA ARG A 205 23.95 21.84 -3.60
C ARG A 205 23.69 22.01 -2.10
N ALA A 206 22.92 23.03 -1.74
CA ALA A 206 22.35 23.12 -0.40
C ALA A 206 21.14 22.17 -0.26
N PRO A 207 20.99 21.44 0.85
CA PRO A 207 19.76 20.71 1.14
C PRO A 207 18.56 21.66 1.15
N THR A 208 17.43 21.20 0.60
CA THR A 208 16.21 22.00 0.55
C THR A 208 15.53 22.00 1.91
N VAL A 209 15.42 23.18 2.53
CA VAL A 209 14.71 23.33 3.80
C VAL A 209 13.21 23.42 3.54
N VAL A 210 12.45 22.51 4.14
CA VAL A 210 10.99 22.47 4.06
C VAL A 210 10.42 22.77 5.44
N THR A 211 9.66 23.86 5.54
CA THR A 211 9.07 24.34 6.79
C THR A 211 7.58 24.09 6.89
N ASP A 212 6.91 24.01 5.73
CA ASP A 212 5.54 23.58 5.61
C ASP A 212 5.51 22.06 5.41
N LEU A 213 5.67 21.34 6.52
CA LEU A 213 5.24 19.94 6.57
C LEU A 213 3.79 19.87 6.09
N ASP A 214 3.46 18.81 5.35
CA ASP A 214 2.16 18.63 4.69
C ASP A 214 0.98 19.22 5.47
N GLN A 215 -0.05 19.57 4.71
CA GLN A 215 -1.35 19.98 5.20
C GLN A 215 -1.90 19.10 6.35
N LEU A 216 -1.58 17.81 6.36
CA LEU A 216 -1.67 16.90 7.51
C LEU A 216 -0.27 16.69 8.09
N VAL A 217 -0.14 16.55 9.41
CA VAL A 217 1.15 16.32 10.12
C VAL A 217 1.84 15.02 9.63
N GLY A 218 2.52 15.07 8.48
CA GLY A 218 3.19 13.95 7.81
C GLY A 218 2.27 12.97 7.05
N PRO A 219 2.88 11.98 6.35
CA PRO A 219 2.15 11.02 5.54
C PRO A 219 1.25 10.08 6.36
N ILE A 220 0.30 9.45 5.67
CA ILE A 220 -0.44 8.27 6.11
C ILE A 220 0.37 7.04 5.70
N ASP A 221 0.67 6.14 6.64
CA ASP A 221 1.37 4.89 6.35
C ASP A 221 0.42 3.89 5.67
N GLU A 222 0.35 3.96 4.35
CA GLU A 222 -0.52 3.13 3.51
C GLU A 222 -0.11 1.66 3.48
N ARG A 223 1.03 1.26 4.09
CA ARG A 223 1.38 -0.16 4.28
C ARG A 223 0.77 -0.74 5.55
N VAL A 224 0.28 0.12 6.44
CA VAL A 224 -0.47 -0.25 7.64
C VAL A 224 -1.95 0.04 7.48
N LEU A 225 -2.28 1.24 6.99
CA LEU A 225 -3.64 1.75 6.80
C LEU A 225 -4.06 1.54 5.34
N CYS A 226 -4.32 0.28 4.99
CA CYS A 226 -4.51 -0.15 3.61
C CYS A 226 -5.85 -0.89 3.39
N PRO A 227 -6.24 -1.12 2.13
CA PRO A 227 -7.47 -1.82 1.78
C PRO A 227 -7.53 -3.30 2.17
N THR A 228 -6.40 -3.90 2.55
CA THR A 228 -6.35 -5.35 2.81
C THR A 228 -7.38 -5.76 3.86
N GLY A 229 -8.17 -6.78 3.52
CA GLY A 229 -9.30 -7.24 4.32
C GLY A 229 -10.56 -6.39 4.16
N PHE A 230 -10.71 -5.64 3.06
CA PHE A 230 -11.97 -4.98 2.71
C PHE A 230 -13.10 -6.01 2.63
N VAL A 231 -14.28 -5.62 3.12
CA VAL A 231 -15.48 -6.46 3.11
C VAL A 231 -16.48 -5.82 2.15
N GLN A 232 -16.84 -6.54 1.08
CA GLN A 232 -17.76 -6.05 0.04
C GLN A 232 -19.17 -5.79 0.59
N ARG A 233 -19.66 -6.68 1.47
CA ARG A 233 -20.98 -6.57 2.10
C ARG A 233 -20.90 -5.81 3.42
N GLY A 234 -21.57 -4.66 3.50
CA GLY A 234 -21.73 -3.94 4.77
C GLY A 234 -22.82 -4.59 5.63
N THR A 235 -22.45 -5.51 6.51
CA THR A 235 -23.39 -6.30 7.34
C THR A 235 -23.90 -5.54 8.56
N GLU A 236 -23.20 -4.51 9.00
CA GLU A 236 -23.59 -3.67 10.13
C GLU A 236 -24.17 -2.32 9.67
N GLY A 237 -24.81 -1.60 10.61
CA GLY A 237 -25.38 -0.28 10.35
C GLY A 237 -24.32 0.79 10.04
N GLN A 238 -24.72 2.06 10.11
CA GLN A 238 -23.79 3.19 9.97
C GLN A 238 -23.18 3.58 11.32
N VAL A 239 -21.99 4.15 11.26
CA VAL A 239 -21.28 4.72 12.41
C VAL A 239 -21.07 6.21 12.15
N ASP A 240 -21.35 7.08 13.11
CA ASP A 240 -21.00 8.50 13.01
C ASP A 240 -19.58 8.74 13.56
N LEU A 241 -18.77 9.45 12.79
CA LEU A 241 -17.50 10.04 13.23
C LEU A 241 -17.76 11.50 13.61
N THR A 242 -17.80 11.78 14.91
CA THR A 242 -18.19 13.08 15.46
C THR A 242 -17.07 13.74 16.26
N VAL A 243 -17.17 15.06 16.43
CA VAL A 243 -16.35 15.83 17.37
C VAL A 243 -17.27 16.32 18.49
N GLY A 244 -17.03 15.83 19.70
CA GLY A 244 -17.77 16.23 20.90
C GLY A 244 -17.51 17.69 21.28
N PHE A 245 -18.33 18.23 22.19
CA PHE A 245 -18.15 19.57 22.74
C PHE A 245 -16.84 19.73 23.52
N ASP A 246 -16.31 18.63 24.04
CA ASP A 246 -15.00 18.54 24.68
C ASP A 246 -13.84 18.50 23.67
N GLY A 247 -14.13 18.64 22.37
CA GLY A 247 -13.16 18.58 21.28
C GLY A 247 -12.66 17.17 20.96
N ARG A 248 -13.16 16.14 21.66
CA ARG A 248 -12.73 14.75 21.43
C ARG A 248 -13.45 14.16 20.24
N ILE A 249 -12.73 13.34 19.48
CA ILE A 249 -13.29 12.64 18.33
C ILE A 249 -13.81 11.28 18.78
N ARG A 250 -14.98 10.89 18.29
CA ARG A 250 -15.62 9.62 18.64
C ARG A 250 -16.27 8.96 17.43
N LEU A 251 -16.16 7.64 17.36
CA LEU A 251 -16.95 6.77 16.49
C LEU A 251 -18.07 6.17 17.31
N SER A 252 -19.32 6.41 16.91
CA SER A 252 -20.51 5.92 17.63
C SER A 252 -21.60 5.46 16.67
N GLY A 253 -22.18 4.29 16.92
CA GLY A 253 -23.25 3.70 16.09
C GLY A 253 -23.00 2.24 15.80
N ALA A 254 -24.01 1.50 15.35
CA ALA A 254 -23.91 0.07 15.05
C ALA A 254 -23.28 -0.80 16.16
N GLY A 255 -23.48 -0.44 17.44
CA GLY A 255 -22.87 -1.14 18.58
C GLY A 255 -21.40 -0.79 18.84
N LEU A 256 -20.78 0.06 18.01
CA LEU A 256 -19.45 0.60 18.22
C LEU A 256 -19.53 1.91 19.01
N ASP A 257 -18.63 2.05 19.98
CA ASP A 257 -18.48 3.26 20.78
C ASP A 257 -17.01 3.48 21.18
N LEU A 258 -16.28 4.24 20.36
CA LEU A 258 -14.81 4.31 20.41
C LEU A 258 -14.32 5.76 20.40
N ALA A 259 -13.54 6.13 21.42
CA ALA A 259 -12.80 7.39 21.42
C ALA A 259 -11.59 7.31 20.47
N VAL A 260 -11.36 8.37 19.69
CA VAL A 260 -10.28 8.45 18.70
C VAL A 260 -9.21 9.42 19.19
N ASP A 261 -7.98 8.93 19.39
CA ASP A 261 -6.82 9.78 19.66
C ASP A 261 -6.31 10.38 18.35
N VAL A 262 -6.57 11.68 18.15
CA VAL A 262 -6.16 12.43 16.96
C VAL A 262 -4.65 12.42 16.71
N ARG A 263 -3.83 12.23 17.75
CA ARG A 263 -2.36 12.13 17.62
C ARG A 263 -1.95 10.82 16.94
N ARG A 264 -2.73 9.75 17.15
CA ARG A 264 -2.54 8.47 16.47
C ARG A 264 -3.18 8.44 15.09
N GLY A 265 -4.23 9.23 14.88
CA GLY A 265 -5.02 9.19 13.64
C GLY A 265 -5.85 7.91 13.57
N ALA A 266 -6.10 7.41 12.35
CA ALA A 266 -6.73 6.09 12.18
C ALA A 266 -5.75 4.97 12.59
N THR A 267 -6.25 3.94 13.26
CA THR A 267 -5.44 2.80 13.73
C THR A 267 -5.86 1.48 13.07
N PRO A 268 -5.00 0.45 13.03
CA PRO A 268 -5.36 -0.88 12.53
C PRO A 268 -6.58 -1.47 13.23
N ARG A 269 -6.69 -1.30 14.55
CA ARG A 269 -7.85 -1.76 15.33
C ARG A 269 -9.13 -1.06 14.92
N MET A 270 -9.09 0.26 14.74
CA MET A 270 -10.24 1.03 14.23
C MET A 270 -10.67 0.50 12.86
N ILE A 271 -9.72 0.31 11.94
CA ILE A 271 -10.01 -0.22 10.59
C ILE A 271 -10.67 -1.60 10.69
N ALA A 272 -10.11 -2.51 11.49
CA ALA A 272 -10.66 -3.85 11.66
C ALA A 272 -12.11 -3.84 12.18
N GLN A 273 -12.42 -2.97 13.15
CA GLN A 273 -13.78 -2.82 13.69
C GLN A 273 -14.75 -2.16 12.70
N LEU A 274 -14.24 -1.35 11.77
CA LEU A 274 -15.06 -0.65 10.77
C LEU A 274 -15.23 -1.42 9.45
N ARG A 275 -14.53 -2.53 9.23
CA ARG A 275 -14.71 -3.38 8.04
C ARG A 275 -16.15 -3.83 7.79
N PRO A 276 -16.92 -4.34 8.78
CA PRO A 276 -18.30 -4.80 8.56
C PRO A 276 -19.32 -3.66 8.43
N VAL A 277 -18.94 -2.43 8.77
CA VAL A 277 -19.84 -1.26 8.78
C VAL A 277 -20.26 -0.87 7.35
N ARG A 278 -21.54 -0.51 7.20
CA ARG A 278 -22.11 -0.03 5.92
C ARG A 278 -21.40 1.23 5.43
N ALA A 279 -21.28 2.23 6.29
CA ALA A 279 -20.45 3.42 6.07
C ALA A 279 -20.18 4.15 7.38
N VAL A 280 -19.11 4.96 7.38
CA VAL A 280 -18.84 5.94 8.42
C VAL A 280 -19.29 7.32 7.94
N THR A 281 -20.22 7.92 8.67
CA THR A 281 -20.70 9.27 8.39
C THR A 281 -19.83 10.29 9.12
N VAL A 282 -19.04 11.05 8.36
CA VAL A 282 -18.18 12.12 8.88
C VAL A 282 -19.03 13.36 9.17
N ARG A 283 -19.15 13.72 10.45
CA ARG A 283 -19.87 14.91 10.92
C ARG A 283 -18.90 16.05 11.15
N TRP A 284 -18.83 16.97 10.20
CA TRP A 284 -17.85 18.07 10.27
C TRP A 284 -18.25 19.12 11.33
N PRO A 285 -17.35 19.49 12.25
CA PRO A 285 -17.57 20.58 13.20
C PRO A 285 -17.70 21.93 12.48
N ARG A 286 -18.18 22.96 13.22
CA ARG A 286 -18.33 24.32 12.67
C ARG A 286 -16.99 24.93 12.26
N THR A 287 -15.94 24.64 13.02
CA THR A 287 -14.54 24.99 12.78
C THR A 287 -13.80 23.72 12.39
N GLY A 288 -13.08 23.73 11.26
CA GLY A 288 -12.37 22.55 10.78
C GLY A 288 -11.34 22.02 11.80
N SER A 289 -11.12 20.70 11.80
CA SER A 289 -10.15 20.03 12.69
C SER A 289 -9.11 19.27 11.87
N GLN A 290 -7.84 19.66 11.98
CA GLN A 290 -6.73 18.96 11.32
C GLN A 290 -6.61 17.50 11.79
N GLY A 291 -6.83 17.25 13.10
CA GLY A 291 -6.84 15.90 13.66
C GLY A 291 -7.93 15.02 13.02
N LEU A 292 -9.13 15.58 12.81
CA LEU A 292 -10.20 14.87 12.11
C LEU A 292 -9.83 14.59 10.65
N ALA A 293 -9.23 15.55 9.95
CA ALA A 293 -8.77 15.37 8.58
C ALA A 293 -7.77 14.21 8.46
N ARG A 294 -6.84 14.07 9.41
CA ARG A 294 -5.89 12.96 9.45
C ARG A 294 -6.57 11.61 9.65
N VAL A 295 -7.57 11.53 10.53
CA VAL A 295 -8.36 10.31 10.73
C VAL A 295 -9.12 9.94 9.44
N VAL A 296 -9.78 10.92 8.81
CA VAL A 296 -10.54 10.73 7.56
C VAL A 296 -9.64 10.24 6.42
N ALA A 297 -8.47 10.85 6.22
CA ALA A 297 -7.50 10.42 5.21
C ALA A 297 -7.00 8.99 5.47
N GLY A 298 -6.74 8.63 6.73
CA GLY A 298 -6.35 7.26 7.11
C GLY A 298 -7.44 6.23 6.86
N LEU A 299 -8.69 6.53 7.23
CA LEU A 299 -9.85 5.65 6.98
C LEU A 299 -10.12 5.48 5.47
N ALA A 300 -10.02 6.57 4.70
CA ALA A 300 -10.17 6.54 3.24
C ALA A 300 -9.07 5.70 2.58
N SER A 301 -7.80 5.88 2.98
CA SER A 301 -6.66 5.07 2.50
C SER A 301 -6.87 3.57 2.79
N ALA A 302 -7.44 3.27 3.95
CA ALA A 302 -7.79 1.91 4.34
C ALA A 302 -9.01 1.35 3.58
N GLY A 303 -9.70 2.13 2.74
CA GLY A 303 -10.90 1.70 2.02
C GLY A 303 -12.15 1.56 2.89
N ILE A 304 -12.22 2.25 4.04
CA ILE A 304 -13.46 2.35 4.80
C ILE A 304 -14.43 3.26 4.01
N PRO A 305 -15.68 2.84 3.73
CA PRO A 305 -16.65 3.69 3.04
C PRO A 305 -16.99 4.90 3.91
N LEU A 306 -16.67 6.10 3.44
CA LEU A 306 -16.96 7.35 4.14
C LEU A 306 -18.03 8.13 3.41
N VAL A 307 -19.03 8.62 4.14
CA VAL A 307 -19.97 9.62 3.62
C VAL A 307 -19.84 10.86 4.48
N ALA A 308 -20.03 12.04 3.90
CA ALA A 308 -20.01 13.29 4.65
C ALA A 308 -21.42 13.87 4.74
N ASP A 309 -21.70 14.57 5.83
CA ASP A 309 -22.90 15.39 5.90
C ASP A 309 -22.79 16.65 5.01
N ARG A 310 -23.85 17.46 4.99
CA ARG A 310 -23.90 18.71 4.22
C ARG A 310 -22.81 19.73 4.60
N ARG A 311 -22.06 19.52 5.68
CA ARG A 311 -20.98 20.42 6.12
C ARG A 311 -19.61 20.01 5.56
N VAL A 312 -19.54 19.06 4.63
CA VAL A 312 -18.30 18.68 3.93
C VAL A 312 -17.55 19.88 3.32
N GLU A 313 -18.24 20.94 2.93
CA GLU A 313 -17.61 22.18 2.44
C GLU A 313 -16.68 22.83 3.48
N ARG A 314 -16.96 22.62 4.77
CA ARG A 314 -16.15 23.09 5.92
C ARG A 314 -14.98 22.17 6.24
N SER A 315 -14.82 21.07 5.51
CA SER A 315 -13.65 20.20 5.64
C SER A 315 -12.37 21.05 5.49
N PRO A 316 -11.35 20.79 6.34
CA PRO A 316 -10.07 21.47 6.20
C PRO A 316 -9.52 21.30 4.79
N ARG A 317 -8.88 22.36 4.26
CA ARG A 317 -8.13 22.28 2.99
C ARG A 317 -7.11 21.15 3.04
N SER A 318 -6.65 20.80 4.23
CA SER A 318 -5.67 19.76 4.46
C SER A 318 -6.04 18.35 4.01
N LEU A 319 -7.32 18.09 3.76
CA LEU A 319 -7.74 16.83 3.14
C LEU A 319 -7.33 16.71 1.68
N GLY A 320 -6.89 17.78 1.02
CA GLY A 320 -6.60 17.77 -0.41
C GLY A 320 -7.87 17.91 -1.27
N PRO A 321 -7.75 18.50 -2.47
CA PRO A 321 -8.90 18.75 -3.34
C PRO A 321 -9.62 17.49 -3.81
N GLN A 322 -8.90 16.41 -4.12
CA GLN A 322 -9.49 15.19 -4.67
C GLN A 322 -10.31 14.45 -3.62
N LEU A 323 -9.77 14.28 -2.40
CA LEU A 323 -10.50 13.59 -1.34
C LEU A 323 -11.70 14.41 -0.86
N ARG A 324 -11.59 15.75 -0.81
CA ARG A 324 -12.73 16.63 -0.53
C ARG A 324 -13.82 16.52 -1.58
N ALA A 325 -13.44 16.50 -2.86
CA ALA A 325 -14.40 16.33 -3.96
C ALA A 325 -15.10 14.97 -3.89
N ALA A 326 -14.35 13.89 -3.65
CA ALA A 326 -14.92 12.55 -3.49
C ALA A 326 -15.86 12.45 -2.28
N LEU A 327 -15.48 12.99 -1.12
CA LEU A 327 -16.34 13.04 0.08
C LEU A 327 -17.62 13.85 -0.12
N GLY A 328 -17.59 14.86 -0.99
CA GLY A 328 -18.75 15.71 -1.31
C GLY A 328 -19.77 15.07 -2.25
N GLN A 329 -19.45 13.92 -2.86
CA GLN A 329 -20.39 13.24 -3.76
C GLN A 329 -21.54 12.61 -2.98
N SER A 330 -22.76 12.87 -3.43
CA SER A 330 -23.95 12.18 -2.93
C SER A 330 -24.03 10.80 -3.56
N VAL A 331 -23.77 9.76 -2.76
CA VAL A 331 -23.80 8.36 -3.22
C VAL A 331 -24.80 7.55 -2.40
N ASP A 332 -25.63 6.78 -3.09
CA ASP A 332 -26.48 5.77 -2.47
C ASP A 332 -25.66 4.55 -2.06
N ILE A 333 -25.22 4.54 -0.81
CA ILE A 333 -24.43 3.46 -0.20
C ILE A 333 -25.27 2.25 0.22
N SER A 334 -26.59 2.25 -0.02
CA SER A 334 -27.48 1.14 0.37
C SER A 334 -27.15 -0.17 -0.35
N THR A 335 -26.63 -0.08 -1.57
CA THR A 335 -26.17 -1.24 -2.35
C THR A 335 -24.68 -1.49 -2.15
N ASP A 336 -24.26 -2.76 -2.16
CA ASP A 336 -22.87 -3.14 -1.96
C ASP A 336 -21.97 -2.65 -3.10
N LEU A 337 -22.45 -2.69 -4.35
CA LEU A 337 -21.71 -2.17 -5.51
C LEU A 337 -21.40 -0.68 -5.36
N ARG A 338 -22.42 0.16 -5.09
CA ARG A 338 -22.22 1.63 -4.99
C ARG A 338 -21.37 2.01 -3.79
N ARG A 339 -21.51 1.28 -2.67
CA ARG A 339 -20.65 1.42 -1.50
C ARG A 339 -19.18 1.15 -1.83
N GLU A 340 -18.89 0.09 -2.57
CA GLU A 340 -17.52 -0.28 -2.95
C GLU A 340 -16.93 0.69 -3.98
N GLU A 341 -17.68 1.06 -5.02
CA GLU A 341 -17.28 2.09 -5.98
C GLU A 341 -16.87 3.39 -5.28
N HIS A 342 -17.65 3.83 -4.29
CA HIS A 342 -17.37 5.03 -3.51
C HIS A 342 -16.12 4.88 -2.64
N SER A 343 -15.98 3.74 -1.95
CA SER A 343 -14.77 3.42 -1.17
C SER A 343 -13.51 3.50 -2.03
N ILE A 344 -13.54 2.96 -3.26
CA ILE A 344 -12.39 2.97 -4.17
C ILE A 344 -12.07 4.40 -4.63
N ARG A 345 -13.06 5.24 -4.93
CA ARG A 345 -12.84 6.66 -5.30
C ARG A 345 -12.16 7.44 -4.16
N LEU A 346 -12.68 7.30 -2.94
CA LEU A 346 -12.09 7.93 -1.74
C LEU A 346 -10.66 7.46 -1.50
N ARG A 347 -10.43 6.15 -1.63
CA ARG A 347 -9.12 5.53 -1.46
C ARG A 347 -8.10 6.01 -2.47
N ARG A 348 -8.45 6.04 -3.77
CA ARG A 348 -7.57 6.57 -4.83
C ARG A 348 -7.14 8.00 -4.52
N ALA A 349 -8.09 8.85 -4.14
CA ALA A 349 -7.81 10.23 -3.74
C ALA A 349 -6.90 10.31 -2.51
N ALA A 350 -7.19 9.52 -1.46
CA ALA A 350 -6.39 9.52 -0.24
C ALA A 350 -4.95 9.02 -0.47
N LEU A 351 -4.76 7.97 -1.29
CA LEU A 351 -3.43 7.48 -1.65
C LEU A 351 -2.65 8.49 -2.51
N ALA A 352 -3.30 9.14 -3.47
CA ALA A 352 -2.68 10.15 -4.32
C ALA A 352 -2.23 11.39 -3.55
N GLU A 353 -2.96 11.76 -2.48
CA GLU A 353 -2.69 13.00 -1.73
C GLU A 353 -1.83 12.76 -0.48
N HIS A 354 -2.04 11.66 0.26
CA HIS A 354 -1.56 11.50 1.63
C HIS A 354 -0.65 10.29 1.88
N SER A 355 -0.42 9.42 0.90
CA SER A 355 0.48 8.28 1.06
C SER A 355 1.94 8.70 1.30
N THR A 356 2.75 7.77 1.79
CA THR A 356 4.21 7.96 1.92
C THR A 356 4.87 8.21 0.57
N LEU A 357 4.39 7.59 -0.51
CA LEU A 357 4.87 7.84 -1.87
C LEU A 357 4.52 9.25 -2.36
N ALA A 358 3.29 9.71 -2.12
CA ALA A 358 2.87 11.06 -2.50
C ALA A 358 3.67 12.13 -1.75
N TRP A 359 3.88 11.92 -0.45
CA TRP A 359 4.71 12.79 0.38
C TRP A 359 6.16 12.88 -0.12
N ARG A 360 6.82 11.73 -0.35
CA ARG A 360 8.18 11.68 -0.90
C ARG A 360 8.28 12.31 -2.29
N THR A 361 7.27 12.12 -3.14
CA THR A 361 7.22 12.75 -4.47
C THR A 361 7.21 14.27 -4.37
N ARG A 362 6.44 14.85 -3.44
CA ARG A 362 6.43 16.30 -3.20
C ARG A 362 7.77 16.80 -2.68
N LEU A 363 8.36 16.11 -1.71
CA LEU A 363 9.67 16.48 -1.17
C LEU A 363 10.77 16.44 -2.24
N ALA A 364 10.82 15.36 -3.03
CA ALA A 364 11.77 15.21 -4.11
C ALA A 364 11.61 16.31 -5.17
N SER A 365 10.36 16.63 -5.52
CA SER A 365 10.05 17.70 -6.47
C SER A 365 10.53 19.07 -5.97
N ARG A 366 10.39 19.36 -4.67
CA ARG A 366 10.91 20.60 -4.06
C ARG A 366 12.43 20.67 -4.05
N ALA A 367 13.09 19.54 -3.82
CA ALA A 367 14.54 19.46 -3.85
C ALA A 367 15.14 19.34 -5.27
N GLY A 368 14.31 19.16 -6.29
CA GLY A 368 14.77 18.92 -7.66
C GLY A 368 15.53 17.60 -7.82
N VAL A 369 15.25 16.60 -6.99
CA VAL A 369 15.94 15.31 -7.01
C VAL A 369 15.08 14.21 -7.64
N PRO A 370 15.67 13.26 -8.37
CA PRO A 370 14.91 12.14 -8.94
C PRO A 370 14.29 11.26 -7.85
N PHE A 371 12.98 11.06 -7.93
CA PHE A 371 12.28 10.07 -7.13
C PHE A 371 11.21 9.39 -7.98
N ARG A 372 11.22 8.06 -8.02
CA ARG A 372 10.21 7.27 -8.73
C ARG A 372 9.30 6.59 -7.71
N PRO A 373 8.06 7.07 -7.51
CA PRO A 373 7.15 6.50 -6.52
C PRO A 373 6.70 5.08 -6.90
N GLN A 374 6.64 4.79 -8.20
CA GLN A 374 6.17 3.52 -8.75
C GLN A 374 7.14 3.04 -9.85
N PRO A 375 7.25 1.71 -10.07
CA PRO A 375 8.07 1.15 -11.15
C PRO A 375 7.54 1.52 -12.53
N ARG A 376 8.44 1.57 -13.53
CA ARG A 376 8.01 1.70 -14.94
C ARG A 376 7.30 0.42 -15.37
N THR A 377 6.19 0.56 -16.08
CA THR A 377 5.32 -0.57 -16.44
C THR A 377 5.33 -0.84 -17.93
N SER A 378 5.58 -2.08 -18.35
CA SER A 378 5.35 -2.50 -19.74
C SER A 378 4.03 -3.27 -19.81
N VAL A 379 3.09 -2.75 -20.60
CA VAL A 379 1.85 -3.46 -20.93
C VAL A 379 2.12 -4.39 -22.09
N LEU A 380 2.09 -5.69 -21.81
CA LEU A 380 2.17 -6.74 -22.81
C LEU A 380 0.77 -7.00 -23.37
N LEU A 381 0.57 -6.58 -24.61
CA LEU A 381 -0.69 -6.78 -25.34
C LEU A 381 -0.38 -7.66 -26.54
N ALA A 382 -0.83 -8.91 -26.49
CA ALA A 382 -0.67 -9.86 -27.59
C ALA A 382 -2.00 -10.02 -28.33
N THR A 383 -1.98 -9.99 -29.66
CA THR A 383 -3.19 -10.19 -30.45
C THR A 383 -2.91 -10.98 -31.73
N MET A 384 -3.81 -11.90 -32.05
CA MET A 384 -3.89 -12.58 -33.35
C MET A 384 -5.11 -12.12 -34.17
N ARG A 385 -5.78 -11.06 -33.71
CA ARG A 385 -7.09 -10.60 -34.17
C ARG A 385 -7.00 -9.14 -34.63
N PRO A 386 -6.69 -8.87 -35.92
CA PRO A 386 -6.54 -7.51 -36.42
C PRO A 386 -7.76 -6.60 -36.14
N GLY A 387 -8.98 -7.16 -36.17
CA GLY A 387 -10.21 -6.42 -35.86
C GLY A 387 -10.31 -5.90 -34.43
N LYS A 388 -9.67 -6.57 -33.45
CA LYS A 388 -9.68 -6.16 -32.04
C LYS A 388 -8.60 -5.15 -31.69
N LEU A 389 -7.64 -4.93 -32.57
CA LEU A 389 -6.48 -4.08 -32.30
C LEU A 389 -6.90 -2.65 -31.88
N ALA A 390 -7.84 -2.04 -32.60
CA ALA A 390 -8.29 -0.68 -32.28
C ALA A 390 -8.95 -0.61 -30.90
N PHE A 391 -9.77 -1.60 -30.54
CA PHE A 391 -10.38 -1.70 -29.22
C PHE A 391 -9.33 -1.87 -28.12
N ALA A 392 -8.41 -2.81 -28.29
CA ALA A 392 -7.38 -3.12 -27.32
C ALA A 392 -6.44 -1.92 -27.06
N LEU A 393 -6.08 -1.19 -28.13
CA LEU A 393 -5.30 0.05 -28.01
C LEU A 393 -6.03 1.14 -27.23
N ARG A 394 -7.36 1.27 -27.36
CA ARG A 394 -8.14 2.22 -26.54
C ARG A 394 -8.10 1.87 -25.06
N GLN A 395 -8.13 0.58 -24.72
CA GLN A 395 -8.02 0.13 -23.32
C GLN A 395 -6.69 0.54 -22.68
N PHE A 396 -5.59 0.46 -23.45
CA PHE A 396 -4.29 0.97 -23.01
C PHE A 396 -4.22 2.50 -23.00
N GLY A 397 -4.71 3.15 -24.06
CA GLY A 397 -4.63 4.61 -24.24
C GLY A 397 -5.30 5.39 -23.11
N ARG A 398 -6.38 4.84 -22.53
CA ARG A 398 -7.12 5.49 -21.43
C ARG A 398 -6.51 5.31 -20.04
N GLN A 399 -5.47 4.50 -19.87
CA GLN A 399 -4.84 4.29 -18.55
C GLN A 399 -4.25 5.61 -18.03
N ARG A 400 -4.43 5.97 -16.75
CA ARG A 400 -3.92 7.24 -16.20
C ARG A 400 -3.11 7.03 -14.91
N GLY A 401 -2.27 8.01 -14.59
CA GLY A 401 -1.49 8.04 -13.35
C GLY A 401 -0.28 7.09 -13.32
N VAL A 402 0.18 6.61 -14.48
CA VAL A 402 1.27 5.62 -14.58
C VAL A 402 2.31 5.99 -15.64
N ASP A 403 3.58 5.68 -15.36
CA ASP A 403 4.67 5.64 -16.36
C ASP A 403 4.63 4.26 -17.05
N ALA A 404 3.94 4.20 -18.19
CA ALA A 404 3.67 2.97 -18.90
C ALA A 404 4.02 3.05 -20.40
N GLU A 405 4.56 1.96 -20.92
CA GLU A 405 4.76 1.71 -22.34
C GLU A 405 3.91 0.54 -22.84
N LEU A 406 3.62 0.54 -24.13
CA LEU A 406 2.96 -0.57 -24.81
C LEU A 406 4.01 -1.49 -25.46
N VAL A 407 3.93 -2.79 -25.20
CA VAL A 407 4.60 -3.81 -26.01
C VAL A 407 3.53 -4.60 -26.74
N LEU A 408 3.31 -4.23 -28.00
CA LEU A 408 2.31 -4.83 -28.87
C LEU A 408 2.91 -6.00 -29.63
N VAL A 409 2.49 -7.22 -29.30
CA VAL A 409 2.93 -8.43 -30.00
C VAL A 409 1.83 -8.91 -30.95
N THR A 410 2.02 -8.66 -32.25
CA THR A 410 1.06 -9.12 -33.27
C THR A 410 1.41 -10.52 -33.74
N HIS A 411 0.40 -11.37 -33.89
CA HIS A 411 0.56 -12.78 -34.18
C HIS A 411 -0.13 -13.14 -35.50
N GLY A 412 0.68 -13.38 -36.54
CA GLY A 412 0.21 -13.67 -37.89
C GLY A 412 -0.18 -12.44 -38.72
N PHE A 413 0.10 -11.24 -38.23
CA PHE A 413 -0.07 -9.98 -38.97
C PHE A 413 0.90 -8.91 -38.46
N THR A 414 1.00 -7.78 -39.17
CA THR A 414 1.77 -6.60 -38.76
C THR A 414 0.82 -5.44 -38.52
N ALA A 415 0.95 -4.77 -37.38
CA ALA A 415 0.17 -3.56 -37.09
C ALA A 415 0.77 -2.34 -37.83
N ASP A 416 -0.09 -1.42 -38.25
CA ASP A 416 0.33 -0.12 -38.77
C ASP A 416 0.73 0.78 -37.60
N GLU A 417 2.00 1.18 -37.55
CA GLU A 417 2.53 2.04 -36.49
C GLU A 417 1.81 3.39 -36.41
N SER A 418 1.37 3.96 -37.54
CA SER A 418 0.67 5.24 -37.54
C SER A 418 -0.65 5.12 -36.77
N ARG A 419 -1.44 4.09 -37.05
CA ARG A 419 -2.69 3.78 -36.33
C ARG A 419 -2.47 3.48 -34.84
N VAL A 420 -1.36 2.83 -34.49
CA VAL A 420 -1.02 2.61 -33.07
C VAL A 420 -0.80 3.95 -32.38
N ARG A 421 0.03 4.83 -32.96
CA ARG A 421 0.31 6.17 -32.42
C ARG A 421 -0.93 7.04 -32.35
N ASP A 422 -1.82 6.97 -33.35
CA ASP A 422 -3.07 7.74 -33.38
C ASP A 422 -3.98 7.44 -32.17
N VAL A 423 -3.95 6.21 -31.64
CA VAL A 423 -4.81 5.80 -30.51
C VAL A 423 -4.15 6.03 -29.15
N ILE A 424 -2.84 5.78 -29.04
CA ILE A 424 -2.14 5.82 -27.73
C ILE A 424 -1.41 7.15 -27.46
N GLY A 425 -1.35 8.04 -28.46
CA GLY A 425 -0.64 9.31 -28.40
C GLY A 425 0.88 9.14 -28.28
N ASP A 426 1.51 10.01 -27.50
CA ASP A 426 2.97 10.06 -27.32
C ASP A 426 3.54 8.95 -26.42
N ARG A 427 2.72 7.97 -26.04
CA ARG A 427 3.19 6.86 -25.19
C ARG A 427 4.18 5.98 -25.95
N PRO A 428 5.29 5.57 -25.31
CA PRO A 428 6.23 4.66 -25.95
C PRO A 428 5.53 3.35 -26.34
N ALA A 429 5.76 2.91 -27.57
CA ALA A 429 5.28 1.63 -28.06
C ALA A 429 6.35 0.87 -28.83
N THR A 430 6.43 -0.43 -28.55
CA THR A 430 7.29 -1.36 -29.28
C THR A 430 6.41 -2.40 -29.96
N LEU A 431 6.52 -2.53 -31.28
CA LEU A 431 5.79 -3.52 -32.07
C LEU A 431 6.68 -4.75 -32.30
N VAL A 432 6.14 -5.92 -31.99
CA VAL A 432 6.85 -7.20 -32.09
C VAL A 432 6.02 -8.18 -32.93
N PRO A 433 6.18 -8.20 -34.26
CA PRO A 433 5.46 -9.16 -35.10
C PRO A 433 5.99 -10.57 -34.92
N LYS A 434 5.08 -11.55 -34.90
CA LYS A 434 5.39 -13.00 -34.85
C LYS A 434 4.59 -13.79 -35.90
N PRO A 435 5.16 -14.88 -36.45
CA PRO A 435 4.44 -15.79 -37.36
C PRO A 435 3.19 -16.36 -36.71
N ARG A 436 2.20 -16.77 -37.52
CA ARG A 436 0.91 -17.31 -37.05
C ARG A 436 1.06 -18.68 -36.33
N GLU A 437 2.14 -19.38 -36.59
CA GLU A 437 2.44 -20.72 -36.08
C GLU A 437 3.19 -20.67 -34.74
N ALA A 438 3.64 -19.49 -34.30
CA ALA A 438 4.29 -19.31 -33.02
C ALA A 438 3.36 -19.74 -31.88
N MET A 439 3.92 -20.41 -30.86
CA MET A 439 3.14 -20.78 -29.69
C MET A 439 2.86 -19.53 -28.85
N PHE A 440 1.68 -19.43 -28.24
CA PHE A 440 1.28 -18.23 -27.49
C PHE A 440 2.25 -17.85 -26.36
N GLY A 441 2.82 -18.84 -25.65
CA GLY A 441 3.88 -18.58 -24.67
C GLY A 441 5.14 -17.94 -25.28
N ASP A 442 5.55 -18.37 -26.48
CA ASP A 442 6.69 -17.79 -27.21
C ASP A 442 6.38 -16.36 -27.69
N VAL A 443 5.12 -16.08 -28.06
CA VAL A 443 4.62 -14.74 -28.40
C VAL A 443 4.73 -13.80 -27.20
N LEU A 444 4.22 -14.21 -26.04
CA LEU A 444 4.31 -13.42 -24.81
C LEU A 444 5.76 -13.18 -24.37
N ASN A 445 6.61 -14.22 -24.42
CA ASN A 445 8.04 -14.09 -24.08
C ASN A 445 8.77 -13.09 -24.97
N ALA A 446 8.48 -13.05 -26.27
CA ALA A 446 9.10 -12.07 -27.15
C ALA A 446 8.73 -10.63 -26.79
N GLY A 447 7.52 -10.40 -26.28
CA GLY A 447 7.17 -9.09 -25.73
C GLY A 447 7.88 -8.80 -24.40
N VAL A 448 8.04 -9.79 -23.52
CA VAL A 448 8.84 -9.64 -22.29
C VAL A 448 10.30 -9.28 -22.59
N ASP A 449 10.87 -9.84 -23.67
CA ASP A 449 12.23 -9.54 -24.10
C ASP A 449 12.36 -8.11 -24.66
N ALA A 450 11.31 -7.61 -25.32
CA ALA A 450 11.26 -6.25 -25.85
C ALA A 450 10.89 -5.18 -24.80
N ALA A 451 10.39 -5.59 -23.63
CA ALA A 451 9.96 -4.70 -22.56
C ALA A 451 11.13 -4.00 -21.85
N ALA A 452 11.00 -2.68 -21.65
CA ALA A 452 11.94 -1.84 -20.91
C ALA A 452 11.50 -1.56 -19.46
N GLY A 453 10.25 -1.85 -19.10
CA GLY A 453 9.71 -1.66 -17.76
C GLY A 453 10.29 -2.59 -16.69
N ASP A 454 10.17 -2.15 -15.44
CA ASP A 454 10.57 -2.93 -14.26
C ASP A 454 9.54 -4.03 -13.95
N VAL A 455 8.27 -3.74 -14.25
CA VAL A 455 7.14 -4.66 -14.10
C VAL A 455 6.44 -4.88 -15.45
N ILE A 456 5.91 -6.08 -15.64
CA ILE A 456 5.09 -6.47 -16.79
C ILE A 456 3.64 -6.55 -16.33
N VAL A 457 2.72 -6.02 -17.13
CA VAL A 457 1.27 -6.27 -17.01
C VAL A 457 0.79 -6.94 -18.28
N LYS A 458 0.10 -8.07 -18.17
CA LYS A 458 -0.60 -8.67 -19.31
C LYS A 458 -1.97 -8.02 -19.47
N MET A 459 -2.30 -7.58 -20.69
CA MET A 459 -3.65 -7.17 -21.08
C MET A 459 -4.12 -8.01 -22.27
N ASP A 460 -5.34 -8.52 -22.21
CA ASP A 460 -5.98 -9.28 -23.28
C ASP A 460 -6.67 -8.31 -24.26
N ASP A 461 -6.68 -8.67 -25.55
CA ASP A 461 -7.15 -7.79 -26.63
C ASP A 461 -8.69 -7.70 -26.76
N ASP A 462 -9.43 -8.44 -25.93
CA ASP A 462 -10.88 -8.50 -25.93
C ASP A 462 -11.56 -8.15 -24.59
N ASP A 463 -10.79 -7.87 -23.55
CA ASP A 463 -11.32 -7.47 -22.24
C ASP A 463 -11.39 -5.94 -22.08
N TRP A 464 -12.24 -5.45 -21.18
CA TRP A 464 -12.28 -4.03 -20.84
C TRP A 464 -11.48 -3.74 -19.58
N TYR A 465 -10.73 -2.63 -19.60
CA TYR A 465 -9.87 -2.18 -18.51
C TYR A 465 -10.15 -0.73 -18.15
N GLY A 466 -10.62 -0.46 -16.94
CA GLY A 466 -10.92 0.91 -16.49
C GLY A 466 -9.70 1.83 -16.53
N PRO A 467 -9.87 3.16 -16.55
CA PRO A 467 -8.77 4.12 -16.71
C PRO A 467 -7.74 4.08 -15.57
N ASP A 468 -8.13 3.63 -14.38
CA ASP A 468 -7.22 3.51 -13.23
C ASP A 468 -6.68 2.08 -13.02
N PHE A 469 -6.95 1.15 -13.96
CA PHE A 469 -6.60 -0.27 -13.81
C PHE A 469 -5.12 -0.49 -13.48
N LEU A 470 -4.19 0.11 -14.25
CA LEU A 470 -2.75 -0.02 -13.97
C LEU A 470 -2.35 0.63 -12.65
N SER A 471 -2.89 1.81 -12.34
CA SER A 471 -2.63 2.52 -11.08
C SER A 471 -3.06 1.71 -9.87
N ASP A 472 -4.22 1.05 -9.93
CA ASP A 472 -4.72 0.21 -8.84
C ASP A 472 -3.83 -1.02 -8.60
N LEU A 473 -3.34 -1.66 -9.66
CA LEU A 473 -2.41 -2.80 -9.52
C LEU A 473 -1.08 -2.37 -8.89
N LEU A 474 -0.55 -1.21 -9.28
CA LEU A 474 0.70 -0.66 -8.72
C LEU A 474 0.54 -0.26 -7.25
N TRP A 475 -0.58 0.38 -6.89
CA TRP A 475 -0.91 0.66 -5.49
C TRP A 475 -1.03 -0.61 -4.69
N ALA A 476 -1.76 -1.60 -5.20
CA ALA A 476 -1.91 -2.90 -4.55
C ALA A 476 -0.57 -3.57 -4.32
N ARG A 477 0.33 -3.53 -5.29
CA ARG A 477 1.67 -4.10 -5.15
C ARG A 477 2.43 -3.41 -4.02
N HIS A 478 2.33 -2.10 -3.94
CA HIS A 478 2.99 -1.29 -2.91
C HIS A 478 2.47 -1.56 -1.50
N TYR A 479 1.14 -1.45 -1.27
CA TYR A 479 0.60 -1.59 0.08
C TYR A 479 0.52 -3.04 0.56
N SER A 480 0.35 -4.01 -0.34
CA SER A 480 0.29 -5.44 0.03
C SER A 480 1.67 -6.07 0.13
N GLY A 481 2.69 -5.46 -0.49
CA GLY A 481 4.02 -6.02 -0.58
C GLY A 481 4.13 -7.30 -1.39
N ALA A 482 3.09 -7.64 -2.15
CA ALA A 482 3.03 -8.87 -2.95
C ALA A 482 3.98 -8.84 -4.14
N ASP A 483 4.46 -10.01 -4.54
CA ASP A 483 5.28 -10.16 -5.74
C ASP A 483 4.43 -10.00 -7.00
N VAL A 484 3.18 -10.44 -6.95
CA VAL A 484 2.24 -10.42 -8.08
C VAL A 484 0.90 -9.85 -7.64
N THR A 485 0.32 -8.98 -8.48
CA THR A 485 -1.02 -8.43 -8.28
C THR A 485 -1.91 -8.70 -9.48
N GLY A 486 -3.22 -8.81 -9.25
CA GLY A 486 -4.22 -8.88 -10.32
C GLY A 486 -5.63 -8.71 -9.79
N MET A 487 -6.59 -8.54 -10.71
CA MET A 487 -8.02 -8.43 -10.38
C MET A 487 -8.69 -9.81 -10.44
N PRO A 488 -9.76 -10.03 -9.65
CA PRO A 488 -10.67 -11.14 -9.91
C PRO A 488 -11.45 -10.91 -11.22
N ALA A 489 -11.98 -12.00 -11.79
CA ALA A 489 -13.03 -11.91 -12.82
C ALA A 489 -14.39 -11.64 -12.15
N GLU A 490 -14.47 -10.53 -11.41
CA GLU A 490 -15.66 -10.14 -10.66
C GLU A 490 -16.78 -9.71 -11.61
N PHE A 491 -16.48 -8.86 -12.59
CA PHE A 491 -17.40 -8.53 -13.67
C PHE A 491 -17.10 -9.39 -14.91
N VAL A 492 -18.15 -10.01 -15.46
CA VAL A 492 -18.07 -10.80 -16.69
C VAL A 492 -19.21 -10.41 -17.61
N TYR A 493 -18.90 -10.09 -18.87
CA TYR A 493 -19.89 -9.91 -19.93
C TYR A 493 -19.98 -11.17 -20.78
N LEU A 494 -21.17 -11.78 -20.78
CA LEU A 494 -21.52 -12.99 -21.52
C LEU A 494 -22.22 -12.59 -22.82
N GLU A 495 -21.46 -12.46 -23.91
CA GLU A 495 -21.94 -11.98 -25.21
C GLU A 495 -23.09 -12.83 -25.76
N GLY A 496 -22.99 -14.16 -25.64
CA GLY A 496 -23.98 -15.08 -26.19
C GLY A 496 -25.40 -14.92 -25.60
N SER A 497 -25.49 -14.35 -24.40
CA SER A 497 -26.77 -14.05 -23.74
C SER A 497 -27.08 -12.56 -23.65
N ASP A 498 -26.14 -11.70 -24.08
CA ASP A 498 -26.13 -10.26 -23.86
C ASP A 498 -26.39 -9.88 -22.39
N ARG A 499 -25.55 -10.37 -21.48
CA ARG A 499 -25.70 -10.12 -20.03
C ARG A 499 -24.38 -9.83 -19.36
N THR A 500 -24.41 -8.90 -18.41
CA THR A 500 -23.30 -8.68 -17.48
C THR A 500 -23.63 -9.30 -16.13
N ILE A 501 -22.67 -10.03 -15.56
CA ILE A 501 -22.77 -10.58 -14.22
C ILE A 501 -21.69 -9.98 -13.32
N ARG A 502 -22.02 -9.91 -12.03
CA ARG A 502 -21.05 -9.64 -10.96
C ARG A 502 -20.99 -10.84 -10.02
N ARG A 503 -19.79 -11.38 -9.82
CA ARG A 503 -19.52 -12.49 -8.91
C ARG A 503 -19.17 -11.99 -7.51
N THR A 504 -19.31 -12.86 -6.53
CA THR A 504 -19.03 -12.59 -5.10
C THR A 504 -17.62 -12.99 -4.68
N ASP A 505 -16.68 -12.96 -5.62
CA ASP A 505 -15.28 -13.28 -5.37
C ASP A 505 -14.65 -12.28 -4.38
N GLU A 506 -14.04 -12.79 -3.32
CA GLU A 506 -13.40 -11.95 -2.31
C GLU A 506 -12.24 -11.12 -2.91
N SER A 507 -12.26 -9.81 -2.64
CA SER A 507 -11.25 -8.84 -3.07
C SER A 507 -10.32 -8.40 -1.93
N GLU A 508 -9.29 -7.61 -2.26
CA GLU A 508 -8.34 -6.98 -1.34
C GLU A 508 -7.67 -7.96 -0.35
N ARG A 509 -7.13 -9.06 -0.88
CA ARG A 509 -6.49 -10.10 -0.06
C ARG A 509 -5.43 -10.88 -0.81
N HIS A 510 -4.53 -11.51 -0.05
CA HIS A 510 -3.67 -12.55 -0.60
C HIS A 510 -4.52 -13.74 -1.09
N ALA A 511 -4.20 -14.22 -2.29
CA ALA A 511 -4.97 -15.22 -2.98
C ALA A 511 -4.05 -16.20 -3.74
N LYS A 512 -4.64 -17.27 -4.27
CA LYS A 512 -3.92 -18.22 -5.13
C LYS A 512 -4.15 -17.97 -6.62
N PHE A 513 -5.18 -17.20 -6.95
CA PHE A 513 -5.69 -17.00 -8.31
C PHE A 513 -6.09 -15.55 -8.53
N ILE A 514 -5.84 -15.08 -9.76
CA ILE A 514 -6.22 -13.78 -10.32
C ILE A 514 -6.58 -14.02 -11.80
N ALA A 515 -7.30 -13.09 -12.43
CA ALA A 515 -7.58 -13.17 -13.86
C ALA A 515 -6.29 -13.00 -14.67
N GLY A 516 -6.07 -13.89 -15.65
CA GLY A 516 -4.83 -13.94 -16.43
C GLY A 516 -4.52 -12.64 -17.18
N GLY A 517 -5.54 -12.01 -17.77
CA GLY A 517 -5.46 -10.70 -18.40
C GLY A 517 -5.26 -9.53 -17.44
N THR A 518 -4.93 -9.76 -16.17
CA THR A 518 -4.73 -8.68 -15.18
C THR A 518 -3.43 -8.81 -14.40
N MET A 519 -2.59 -9.78 -14.76
CA MET A 519 -1.41 -10.13 -13.99
C MET A 519 -0.32 -9.06 -14.13
N LEU A 520 0.05 -8.45 -13.01
CA LEU A 520 1.22 -7.58 -12.86
C LEU A 520 2.30 -8.30 -12.04
N LEU A 521 3.53 -8.36 -12.56
CA LEU A 521 4.67 -8.96 -11.87
C LEU A 521 6.01 -8.33 -12.29
N PRO A 522 7.05 -8.36 -11.43
CA PRO A 522 8.39 -7.93 -11.80
C PRO A 522 8.91 -8.70 -13.01
N ARG A 523 9.50 -7.98 -13.96
CA ARG A 523 10.12 -8.59 -15.16
C ARG A 523 11.25 -9.55 -14.79
N GLY A 524 12.03 -9.20 -13.76
CA GLY A 524 13.09 -10.06 -13.22
C GLY A 524 12.55 -11.40 -12.68
N LEU A 525 11.46 -11.36 -11.90
CA LEU A 525 10.81 -12.57 -11.39
C LEU A 525 10.30 -13.45 -12.53
N LEU A 526 9.66 -12.87 -13.54
CA LEU A 526 9.20 -13.63 -14.71
C LEU A 526 10.36 -14.32 -15.44
N ARG A 527 11.53 -13.67 -15.56
CA ARG A 527 12.74 -14.27 -16.13
C ARG A 527 13.31 -15.39 -15.26
N GLU A 528 13.35 -15.21 -13.94
CA GLU A 528 13.79 -16.25 -12.99
C GLU A 528 12.91 -17.51 -13.07
N LEU A 529 11.61 -17.34 -13.33
CA LEU A 529 10.67 -18.44 -13.53
C LEU A 529 10.78 -19.12 -14.91
N GLY A 530 11.62 -18.60 -15.81
CA GLY A 530 11.78 -19.10 -17.18
C GLY A 530 10.72 -18.58 -18.16
N GLY A 531 10.02 -17.49 -17.84
CA GLY A 531 9.02 -16.86 -18.70
C GLY A 531 7.68 -17.61 -18.77
N PHE A 532 6.89 -17.28 -19.79
CA PHE A 532 5.67 -17.99 -20.13
C PHE A 532 6.00 -19.34 -20.78
N ARG A 533 5.48 -20.44 -20.23
CA ARG A 533 5.75 -21.78 -20.77
C ARG A 533 5.15 -21.96 -22.16
N LYS A 534 5.86 -22.72 -22.99
CA LYS A 534 5.38 -23.20 -24.30
C LYS A 534 4.35 -24.32 -24.12
N VAL A 535 3.08 -23.93 -23.95
CA VAL A 535 1.93 -24.85 -23.82
C VAL A 535 0.82 -24.47 -24.81
N ARG A 536 0.00 -25.45 -25.21
CA ARG A 536 -1.11 -25.23 -26.16
C ARG A 536 -2.28 -24.46 -25.56
N ARG A 537 -2.52 -24.62 -24.25
CA ARG A 537 -3.59 -23.98 -23.49
C ARG A 537 -3.11 -23.71 -22.06
N SER A 538 -3.80 -22.80 -21.37
CA SER A 538 -3.57 -22.52 -19.95
C SER A 538 -2.17 -21.98 -19.62
N VAL A 539 -1.65 -21.09 -20.47
CA VAL A 539 -0.35 -20.41 -20.26
C VAL A 539 -0.35 -19.69 -18.90
N ASP A 540 -1.39 -18.91 -18.62
CA ASP A 540 -1.51 -18.14 -17.37
C ASP A 540 -1.59 -19.04 -16.13
N ALA A 541 -2.31 -20.17 -16.21
CA ALA A 541 -2.40 -21.13 -15.10
C ALA A 541 -1.05 -21.81 -14.82
N ASN A 542 -0.23 -22.07 -15.85
CA ASN A 542 1.12 -22.60 -15.68
C ASN A 542 2.04 -21.59 -15.00
N LEU A 543 1.92 -20.30 -15.35
CA LEU A 543 2.68 -19.24 -14.69
C LEU A 543 2.27 -19.10 -13.22
N LEU A 544 0.97 -19.11 -12.92
CA LEU A 544 0.46 -19.11 -11.54
C LEU A 544 0.98 -20.31 -10.73
N ALA A 545 1.03 -21.51 -11.32
CA ALA A 545 1.60 -22.68 -10.67
C ALA A 545 3.11 -22.53 -10.41
N ALA A 546 3.86 -21.91 -11.33
CA ALA A 546 5.28 -21.63 -11.15
C ALA A 546 5.52 -20.60 -10.03
N LEU A 547 4.70 -19.54 -9.98
CA LEU A 547 4.71 -18.54 -8.90
C LEU A 547 4.44 -19.18 -7.54
N GLN A 548 3.44 -20.07 -7.45
CA GLN A 548 3.16 -20.80 -6.22
C GLN A 548 4.32 -21.71 -5.81
N ALA A 549 4.96 -22.41 -6.76
CA ALA A 549 6.14 -23.23 -6.49
C ALA A 549 7.34 -22.40 -6.00
N ALA A 550 7.50 -21.17 -6.51
CA ALA A 550 8.48 -20.20 -6.05
C ALA A 550 8.12 -19.49 -4.73
N ARG A 551 6.96 -19.82 -4.14
CA ARG A 551 6.40 -19.21 -2.93
C ARG A 551 6.15 -17.70 -3.07
N SER A 552 5.97 -17.22 -4.29
CA SER A 552 5.62 -15.84 -4.58
C SER A 552 4.26 -15.49 -3.96
N GLN A 553 4.16 -14.31 -3.36
CA GLN A 553 2.92 -13.80 -2.81
C GLN A 553 2.08 -13.19 -3.94
N VAL A 554 0.85 -13.71 -4.11
CA VAL A 554 -0.13 -13.15 -5.04
C VAL A 554 -1.17 -12.37 -4.23
N TYR A 555 -1.46 -11.15 -4.67
CA TYR A 555 -2.50 -10.31 -4.09
C TYR A 555 -3.59 -10.01 -5.11
N ARG A 556 -4.83 -10.24 -4.71
CA ARG A 556 -6.03 -10.01 -5.52
C ARG A 556 -6.68 -8.71 -5.06
N THR A 557 -6.81 -7.76 -5.98
CA THR A 557 -7.38 -6.42 -5.73
C THR A 557 -8.91 -6.45 -5.80
N GLN A 558 -9.56 -5.28 -5.72
CA GLN A 558 -10.91 -5.05 -6.24
C GLN A 558 -11.04 -5.45 -7.74
N GLY A 559 -12.23 -5.87 -8.18
CA GLY A 559 -12.51 -6.31 -9.56
C GLY A 559 -13.37 -5.36 -10.41
N LEU A 560 -13.76 -4.21 -9.89
CA LEU A 560 -14.60 -3.20 -10.56
C LEU A 560 -13.89 -2.42 -11.68
N GLY A 561 -12.57 -2.51 -11.78
CA GLY A 561 -11.76 -1.89 -12.83
C GLY A 561 -11.51 -2.78 -14.05
N TYR A 562 -12.13 -3.95 -14.12
CA TYR A 562 -11.91 -4.95 -15.16
C TYR A 562 -13.22 -5.68 -15.48
N VAL A 563 -13.53 -5.83 -16.77
CA VAL A 563 -14.65 -6.66 -17.22
C VAL A 563 -14.12 -7.71 -18.15
N LEU A 564 -14.30 -8.97 -17.75
CA LEU A 564 -13.93 -10.11 -18.54
C LEU A 564 -14.94 -10.34 -19.66
N HIS A 565 -14.48 -10.39 -20.91
CA HIS A 565 -15.33 -10.69 -22.05
C HIS A 565 -15.39 -12.20 -22.32
N ARG A 566 -16.60 -12.72 -22.49
CA ARG A 566 -16.84 -14.11 -22.86
C ARG A 566 -17.78 -14.20 -24.05
N SER A 567 -17.17 -14.45 -25.20
CA SER A 567 -17.83 -14.81 -26.46
C SER A 567 -18.09 -16.32 -26.54
N PRO A 568 -19.09 -16.79 -27.31
CA PRO A 568 -19.42 -18.22 -27.47
C PRO A 568 -18.29 -19.10 -28.04
N GLY A 569 -17.23 -18.50 -28.58
CA GLY A 569 -16.06 -19.20 -29.09
C GLY A 569 -14.85 -18.28 -29.25
N GLY A 570 -13.68 -18.88 -29.52
CA GLY A 570 -12.43 -18.14 -29.75
C GLY A 570 -11.54 -17.95 -28.53
N HIS A 571 -11.94 -18.48 -27.37
CA HIS A 571 -11.17 -18.41 -26.12
C HIS A 571 -10.28 -19.64 -25.92
N THR A 572 -9.06 -19.44 -25.40
CA THR A 572 -8.19 -20.57 -25.02
C THR A 572 -8.60 -21.26 -23.72
N TRP A 573 -9.46 -20.59 -22.93
CA TRP A 573 -10.09 -21.11 -21.72
C TRP A 573 -11.60 -20.95 -21.84
N ASP A 574 -12.31 -22.07 -21.85
CA ASP A 574 -13.76 -22.14 -22.03
C ASP A 574 -14.34 -23.12 -21.00
N PRO A 575 -14.75 -22.63 -19.82
CA PRO A 575 -15.40 -23.45 -18.81
C PRO A 575 -16.93 -23.58 -19.04
N GLY A 576 -17.47 -22.96 -20.09
CA GLY A 576 -18.91 -22.82 -20.36
C GLY A 576 -19.63 -21.81 -19.44
N ASP A 577 -20.79 -21.32 -19.88
CA ASP A 577 -21.58 -20.31 -19.16
C ASP A 577 -22.00 -20.76 -17.75
N ALA A 578 -22.26 -22.06 -17.57
CA ALA A 578 -22.65 -22.63 -16.28
C ALA A 578 -21.60 -22.39 -15.18
N TYR A 579 -20.32 -22.28 -15.54
CA TYR A 579 -19.26 -21.92 -14.59
C TYR A 579 -19.38 -20.47 -14.09
N PHE A 580 -19.76 -19.55 -14.97
CA PHE A 580 -19.91 -18.14 -14.63
C PHE A 580 -21.22 -17.88 -13.88
N LEU A 581 -22.26 -18.65 -14.22
CA LEU A 581 -23.60 -18.58 -13.62
C LEU A 581 -23.77 -19.48 -12.38
N ASP A 582 -22.69 -20.00 -11.83
CA ASP A 582 -22.70 -20.76 -10.57
C ASP A 582 -23.36 -19.95 -9.46
N ALA A 583 -24.49 -20.46 -8.94
CA ALA A 583 -25.35 -19.78 -7.97
C ALA A 583 -24.63 -19.46 -6.65
N ASP A 584 -23.61 -20.22 -6.28
CA ASP A 584 -22.84 -19.97 -5.04
C ASP A 584 -21.93 -18.74 -5.16
N ARG A 585 -21.62 -18.34 -6.40
CA ARG A 585 -20.68 -17.25 -6.71
C ARG A 585 -21.32 -16.09 -7.45
N LEU A 586 -22.55 -16.24 -7.92
CA LEU A 586 -23.28 -15.20 -8.63
C LEU A 586 -23.88 -14.21 -7.62
N GLY A 587 -23.57 -12.92 -7.78
CA GLY A 587 -24.08 -11.84 -6.94
C GLY A 587 -25.21 -11.08 -7.62
N GLU A 588 -24.87 -10.37 -8.69
CA GLU A 588 -25.79 -9.49 -9.41
C GLU A 588 -25.76 -9.81 -10.92
N THR A 589 -26.84 -9.50 -11.64
CA THR A 589 -26.95 -9.73 -13.09
C THR A 589 -27.75 -8.61 -13.74
N TRP A 590 -27.31 -8.18 -14.90
CA TRP A 590 -27.94 -7.15 -15.71
C TRP A 590 -28.02 -7.59 -17.17
N GLU A 591 -29.03 -7.09 -17.88
CA GLU A 591 -29.09 -7.18 -19.33
C GLU A 591 -28.10 -6.21 -19.97
N GLY A 592 -27.55 -6.59 -21.13
CA GLY A 592 -26.57 -5.79 -21.85
C GLY A 592 -25.21 -5.71 -21.17
N PHE A 593 -24.34 -4.88 -21.76
CA PHE A 593 -23.07 -4.49 -21.18
C PHE A 593 -23.27 -3.42 -20.09
N THR A 594 -23.23 -3.83 -18.82
CA THR A 594 -23.46 -2.98 -17.64
C THR A 594 -22.25 -3.07 -16.70
N PRO A 595 -21.15 -2.37 -16.99
CA PRO A 595 -19.96 -2.35 -16.15
C PRO A 595 -20.15 -1.53 -14.86
N SER A 596 -19.18 -1.63 -13.94
CA SER A 596 -19.06 -0.67 -12.84
C SER A 596 -18.88 0.76 -13.36
N ARG A 597 -19.35 1.76 -12.59
CA ARG A 597 -19.10 3.19 -12.86
C ARG A 597 -17.61 3.55 -12.81
N LEU A 598 -16.75 2.70 -12.26
CA LEU A 598 -15.30 2.91 -12.27
C LEU A 598 -14.67 2.62 -13.64
N MET A 599 -15.39 1.97 -14.55
CA MET A 599 -14.93 1.75 -15.92
C MET A 599 -14.97 3.01 -16.77
N GLU A 600 -15.70 4.05 -16.34
CA GLU A 600 -15.90 5.30 -17.10
C GLU A 600 -16.34 5.02 -18.55
N HIS A 601 -17.09 3.94 -18.75
CA HIS A 601 -17.57 3.51 -20.06
C HIS A 601 -18.69 4.44 -20.54
N GLU A 602 -18.51 5.01 -21.74
CA GLU A 602 -19.55 5.75 -22.43
C GLU A 602 -20.36 4.80 -23.32
N PRO A 603 -21.70 4.94 -23.40
CA PRO A 603 -22.55 4.06 -24.21
C PRO A 603 -22.21 4.02 -25.72
N THR A 604 -21.44 4.98 -26.20
CA THR A 604 -20.95 5.09 -27.58
C THR A 604 -19.66 4.31 -27.82
N GLU A 605 -18.99 3.81 -26.77
CA GLU A 605 -17.82 2.95 -26.90
C GLU A 605 -18.24 1.59 -27.45
N THR A 606 -17.79 1.28 -28.68
CA THR A 606 -18.08 0.03 -29.37
C THR A 606 -17.59 -1.20 -28.61
N THR A 607 -18.36 -2.29 -28.72
CA THR A 607 -17.97 -3.63 -28.25
C THR A 607 -16.66 -4.09 -28.92
N PRO A 608 -15.91 -5.05 -28.32
CA PRO A 608 -14.67 -5.59 -28.88
C PRO A 608 -14.78 -6.04 -30.34
N ASP A 609 -15.98 -6.40 -30.79
CA ASP A 609 -16.27 -6.89 -32.13
C ASP A 609 -16.99 -5.86 -33.03
N GLY A 610 -17.19 -4.62 -32.56
CA GLY A 610 -17.59 -3.47 -33.38
C GLY A 610 -19.06 -3.43 -33.81
N CYS A 611 -19.93 -4.18 -33.13
CA CYS A 611 -21.38 -4.03 -33.27
C CYS A 611 -21.90 -2.90 -32.39
#